data_AF-A0AAW2K8P3-F1
#
_entry.id   AF-A0AAW2K8P3-F1
#
_cell.length_a   1.000
_cell.length_b   1.000
_cell.length_c   1.000
_cell.angle_alpha   90.00
_cell.angle_beta   90.00
_cell.angle_gamma   90.00
#
_symmetry.space_group_name_H-M   'P 1'
#
loop_
_entity.id
_entity.type
_entity.pdbx_description
1 polymer ?
#
loop_
_entity_poly.entity_id
_entity_poly.type
_entity_poly.pdbx_seq_one_letter_code
_entity_poly.pdbx_strand_id
1 'polypeptide(L)'
;FCIQAEWCVVAWKSSKQATKTDSTTKAEYIAASEATKEVVWMKKYIQELGVVPSIAEPVNILCDNNGALAQAKEPRSHHRSKHILRRYHLLREM
;
A
#
# COMPACT_ATOMS: atom_id res chain seq x y z
N PHE A 1 2.79 -1.69 -8.68
CA PHE A 1 2.83 -2.32 -7.33
C PHE A 1 2.58 -3.80 -7.47
N CYS A 2 3.22 -4.57 -6.61
CA CYS A 2 3.10 -6.02 -6.52
C CYS A 2 2.64 -6.36 -5.09
N ILE A 3 1.59 -7.16 -4.98
CA ILE A 3 1.06 -7.69 -3.72
C ILE A 3 1.50 -9.15 -3.64
N GLN A 4 2.19 -9.49 -2.55
CA GLN A 4 2.63 -10.85 -2.29
C GLN A 4 1.96 -11.41 -1.03
N ALA A 5 1.47 -12.64 -1.14
CA ALA A 5 1.08 -13.45 0.00
C ALA A 5 2.13 -14.56 0.15
N GLU A 6 2.81 -14.59 1.30
CA GLU A 6 3.94 -15.47 1.56
C GLU A 6 5.05 -15.30 0.51
N TRP A 7 5.17 -16.25 -0.42
CA TRP A 7 6.17 -16.26 -1.51
C TRP A 7 5.54 -16.17 -2.91
N CYS A 8 4.22 -15.99 -2.98
CA CYS A 8 3.48 -15.95 -4.23
C CYS A 8 2.98 -14.53 -4.55
N VAL A 9 3.16 -14.11 -5.80
CA VAL A 9 2.56 -12.87 -6.30
C VAL A 9 1.08 -13.13 -6.56
N VAL A 10 0.22 -12.50 -5.75
CA VAL A 10 -1.24 -12.70 -5.85
C VAL A 10 -1.92 -11.64 -6.70
N ALA A 11 -1.32 -10.45 -6.80
CA ALA A 11 -1.83 -9.39 -7.66
C ALA A 11 -0.72 -8.41 -8.06
N TRP A 12 -0.83 -7.88 -9.28
CA TRP A 12 -0.03 -6.74 -9.73
C TRP A 12 -0.95 -5.69 -10.34
N LYS A 13 -0.53 -4.43 -10.23
CA LYS A 13 -1.21 -3.32 -10.90
C LYS A 13 -0.22 -2.27 -11.36
N SER A 14 -0.36 -1.90 -12.62
CA SER A 14 0.27 -0.72 -13.23
C SER A 14 -0.85 0.17 -13.72
N SER A 15 -0.96 1.37 -13.17
CA SER A 15 -2.03 2.31 -13.51
C SER A 15 -1.51 3.74 -13.48
N LYS A 16 -1.98 4.55 -14.44
CA LYS A 16 -1.69 5.97 -14.48
C LYS A 16 -2.43 6.65 -13.32
N GLN A 17 -1.68 7.37 -12.47
CA GLN A 17 -2.27 8.05 -11.33
C GLN A 17 -3.20 9.17 -11.78
N ALA A 18 -4.40 9.20 -11.21
CA ALA A 18 -5.37 10.26 -11.47
C ALA A 18 -4.89 11.61 -10.91
N THR A 19 -4.12 11.58 -9.82
CA THR A 19 -3.52 12.77 -9.20
C THR A 19 -2.10 12.97 -9.72
N LYS A 20 -1.81 14.16 -10.25
CA LYS A 20 -0.45 14.54 -10.62
C LYS A 20 0.37 14.76 -9.35
N THR A 21 1.52 14.12 -9.26
CA THR A 21 2.46 14.28 -8.14
C THR A 21 3.72 14.99 -8.60
N ASP A 22 4.30 15.80 -7.73
CA ASP A 22 5.53 16.56 -8.04
C ASP A 22 6.81 15.73 -7.87
N SER A 23 6.70 14.47 -7.46
CA SER A 23 7.85 13.55 -7.34
C SER A 23 7.45 12.10 -7.48
N THR A 24 8.36 11.28 -8.01
CA THR A 24 8.21 9.82 -8.12
C THR A 24 8.00 9.17 -6.75
N THR A 25 8.68 9.65 -5.71
CA THR A 25 8.48 9.19 -4.33
C THR A 25 7.04 9.38 -3.84
N LYS A 26 6.42 10.53 -4.13
CA LYS A 26 5.01 10.77 -3.78
C LYS A 26 4.08 9.90 -4.62
N ALA A 27 4.38 9.75 -5.91
CA ALA A 27 3.65 8.86 -6.78
C ALA A 27 3.62 7.45 -6.19
N GLU A 28 4.77 6.90 -5.88
CA GLU A 28 4.84 5.53 -5.41
C GLU A 28 4.22 5.33 -4.04
N TYR A 29 4.33 6.32 -3.15
CA TYR A 29 3.64 6.29 -1.86
C TYR A 29 2.11 6.24 -2.02
N ILE A 30 1.53 7.03 -2.93
CA ILE A 30 0.08 6.99 -3.21
C ILE A 30 -0.33 5.61 -3.71
N ALA A 31 0.43 5.05 -4.65
CA ALA A 31 0.04 3.80 -5.27
C ALA A 31 0.34 2.58 -4.38
N ALA A 32 1.31 2.65 -3.46
CA ALA A 32 1.41 1.72 -2.35
C ALA A 32 0.15 1.78 -1.47
N SER A 33 -0.39 2.97 -1.19
CA SER A 33 -1.60 3.11 -0.39
C SER A 33 -2.85 2.56 -1.06
N GLU A 34 -2.98 2.71 -2.37
CA GLU A 34 -4.07 2.08 -3.12
C GLU A 34 -3.94 0.55 -3.06
N ALA A 35 -2.71 0.01 -3.18
CA ALA A 35 -2.47 -1.42 -3.02
C ALA A 35 -2.87 -1.91 -1.61
N THR A 36 -2.61 -1.13 -0.56
CA THR A 36 -3.07 -1.46 0.80
C THR A 36 -4.58 -1.58 0.89
N LYS A 37 -5.34 -0.68 0.26
CA LYS A 37 -6.81 -0.76 0.25
C LYS A 37 -7.29 -2.03 -0.45
N GLU A 38 -6.65 -2.41 -1.56
CA GLU A 38 -6.95 -3.66 -2.26
C GLU A 38 -6.67 -4.87 -1.35
N VAL A 39 -5.56 -4.87 -0.61
CA VAL A 39 -5.24 -5.93 0.37
C VAL A 39 -6.26 -6.01 1.50
N VAL A 40 -6.66 -4.88 2.10
CA VAL A 40 -7.73 -4.85 3.14
C VAL A 40 -9.01 -5.47 2.60
N TRP A 41 -9.40 -5.07 1.39
CA TRP A 41 -10.61 -5.58 0.74
C TRP A 41 -10.49 -7.08 0.47
N MET A 42 -9.36 -7.55 -0.07
CA MET A 42 -9.12 -8.99 -0.31
C MET A 42 -9.16 -9.80 0.98
N LYS A 43 -8.54 -9.31 2.08
CA LYS A 43 -8.60 -9.98 3.39
C LYS A 43 -10.03 -10.15 3.86
N LYS A 44 -10.83 -9.08 3.79
CA LYS A 44 -12.24 -9.11 4.18
C LYS A 44 -13.06 -10.05 3.28
N TYR A 45 -12.86 -9.98 1.97
CA TYR A 45 -13.55 -10.84 1.01
C TYR A 45 -13.26 -12.33 1.24
N ILE A 46 -12.00 -12.69 1.50
CA ILE A 46 -11.60 -14.08 1.77
C ILE A 46 -12.16 -14.57 3.11
N GLN A 47 -12.20 -13.72 4.14
CA GLN A 47 -12.87 -14.03 5.40
C GLN A 47 -14.38 -14.28 5.20
N GLU A 48 -15.06 -13.48 4.38
CA GLU A 48 -16.49 -13.64 4.07
C GLU A 48 -16.78 -14.94 3.29
N LEU A 49 -15.86 -15.37 2.41
CA LEU A 49 -16.01 -16.63 1.67
C LEU A 49 -15.95 -17.88 2.56
N GLY A 50 -15.37 -17.80 3.76
CA GLY A 50 -15.32 -18.91 4.74
C GLY A 50 -14.50 -20.14 4.29
N VAL A 51 -13.78 -20.05 3.17
CA VAL A 51 -12.97 -21.14 2.60
C VAL A 51 -11.58 -21.26 3.20
N VAL A 52 -11.08 -20.21 3.87
CA VAL A 52 -9.80 -20.21 4.58
C VAL A 52 -10.03 -19.69 6.00
N PRO A 53 -9.48 -20.34 7.06
CA PRO A 53 -9.79 -19.98 8.45
C PRO A 53 -9.47 -18.52 8.82
N SER A 54 -8.43 -17.94 8.22
CA SER A 54 -8.03 -16.54 8.37
C SER A 54 -6.80 -16.26 7.51
N ILE A 55 -6.69 -15.05 6.94
CA ILE A 55 -5.37 -14.49 6.53
C ILE A 55 -4.78 -13.81 7.76
N ALA A 56 -4.21 -14.62 8.65
CA ALA A 56 -3.56 -14.14 9.87
C ALA A 56 -2.23 -13.44 9.57
N GLU A 57 -1.54 -13.91 8.53
CA GLU A 57 -0.22 -13.39 8.18
C GLU A 57 -0.29 -11.97 7.58
N PRO A 58 0.74 -11.15 7.85
CA PRO A 58 0.90 -9.86 7.20
C PRO A 58 1.10 -10.05 5.69
N VAL A 59 0.42 -9.22 4.90
CA VAL A 59 0.54 -9.23 3.44
C VAL A 59 1.59 -8.22 3.04
N ASN A 60 2.63 -8.68 2.36
CA ASN A 60 3.75 -7.83 1.98
C ASN A 60 3.41 -7.05 0.70
N ILE A 61 3.53 -5.72 0.79
CA ILE A 61 3.42 -4.82 -0.36
C ILE A 61 4.84 -4.38 -0.72
N LEU A 62 5.30 -4.78 -1.91
CA LEU A 62 6.63 -4.42 -2.40
C LEU A 62 6.60 -3.09 -3.17
N CYS A 63 7.57 -2.24 -2.88
CA CYS A 63 7.84 -0.96 -3.54
C CYS A 63 9.35 -0.81 -3.75
N ASP A 64 9.75 -0.45 -4.95
CA ASP A 64 11.15 -0.30 -5.38
C ASP A 64 11.75 1.08 -5.02
N ASN A 65 10.92 2.04 -4.63
CA ASN A 65 11.38 3.36 -4.20
C ASN A 65 11.62 3.46 -2.71
N ASN A 66 12.91 3.47 -2.36
CA ASN A 66 13.39 3.66 -0.99
C ASN A 66 12.84 4.93 -0.33
N GLY A 67 12.58 5.99 -1.10
CA GLY A 67 11.97 7.21 -0.58
C GLY A 67 10.52 6.99 -0.13
N ALA A 68 9.74 6.20 -0.89
CA ALA A 68 8.36 5.89 -0.55
C ALA A 68 8.31 4.94 0.65
N LEU A 69 9.22 3.95 0.69
CA LEU A 69 9.40 3.06 1.83
C LEU A 69 9.80 3.81 3.10
N ALA A 70 10.73 4.77 3.00
CA ALA A 70 11.13 5.60 4.12
C ALA A 70 9.97 6.47 4.63
N GLN A 71 9.16 7.05 3.73
CA GLN A 71 7.97 7.82 4.12
C GLN A 71 6.88 6.95 4.77
N ALA A 72 6.76 5.68 4.38
CA ALA A 72 5.84 4.73 5.00
C ALA A 72 6.30 4.32 6.42
N LYS A 73 7.60 4.06 6.61
CA LYS A 73 8.17 3.66 7.90
C LYS A 73 8.31 4.83 8.89
N GLU A 74 8.81 5.96 8.38
CA GLU A 74 9.14 7.14 9.17
C GLU A 74 8.64 8.39 8.42
N PRO A 75 7.41 8.84 8.69
CA PRO A 75 6.86 10.04 8.07
C PRO A 75 7.54 11.27 8.68
N ARG A 76 8.75 11.60 8.22
CA ARG A 76 9.37 12.90 8.51
C ARG A 76 8.47 13.96 7.92
N SER A 77 7.69 14.59 8.80
CA SER A 77 6.70 15.61 8.48
C SER A 77 7.38 16.89 7.98
N HIS A 78 7.86 16.88 6.75
CA HIS A 78 8.10 18.12 6.03
C HIS A 78 6.74 18.77 5.72
N HIS A 79 6.62 20.08 5.95
CA HIS A 79 5.37 20.85 5.80
C HIS A 79 4.67 20.61 4.44
N ARG A 80 5.44 20.31 3.37
CA ARG A 80 4.96 20.02 2.01
C ARG A 80 4.34 18.62 1.80
N SER A 81 4.44 17.70 2.75
CA SER A 81 3.96 16.31 2.61
C SER A 81 2.82 15.94 3.57
N LYS A 82 2.47 16.82 4.52
CA LYS A 82 1.45 16.56 5.55
C LYS A 82 0.08 16.17 4.98
N HIS A 83 -0.38 16.83 3.92
CA HIS A 83 -1.72 16.59 3.35
C HIS A 83 -1.84 15.22 2.68
N ILE A 84 -0.75 14.72 2.10
CA ILE A 84 -0.69 13.39 1.50
C ILE A 84 -0.60 12.35 2.61
N LEU A 85 0.31 12.52 3.58
CA LEU A 85 0.50 11.58 4.69
C LEU A 85 -0.77 11.34 5.53
N ARG A 86 -1.60 12.38 5.74
CA ARG A 86 -2.84 12.25 6.51
C ARG A 86 -3.92 11.45 5.77
N ARG A 87 -3.91 11.44 4.43
CA ARG A 87 -4.91 10.75 3.60
C ARG A 87 -4.62 9.26 3.42
N TYR A 88 -3.41 8.82 3.75
CA TYR A 88 -2.91 7.47 3.45
C TYR A 88 -2.37 6.74 4.69
N HIS A 89 -2.89 7.06 5.87
CA HIS A 89 -2.54 6.41 7.15
C HIS A 89 -2.77 4.89 7.16
N LEU A 90 -3.65 4.38 6.27
CA LEU A 90 -3.95 2.97 6.14
C LEU A 90 -2.72 2.11 5.84
N LEU A 91 -1.70 2.66 5.16
CA LEU A 91 -0.41 2.00 4.91
C LEU A 91 0.32 1.56 6.18
N ARG A 92 -0.01 2.17 7.33
CA ARG A 92 0.69 1.99 8.60
C ARG A 92 0.04 0.94 9.50
N GLU A 93 -1.24 0.67 9.31
CA GLU A 93 -2.05 -0.17 10.20
C GLU A 93 -2.19 -1.62 9.69
N MET A 94 -1.56 -1.95 8.55
CA MET A 94 -1.48 -3.31 7.99
C MET A 94 -0.14 -3.98 8.29
#